data_AF-A0A0U3QAI3-F1
#
_entry.id   AF-A0A0U3QAI3-F1
#
_cell.length_a   1.000
_cell.length_b   1.000
_cell.length_c   1.000
_cell.angle_alpha   90.00
_cell.angle_beta   90.00
_cell.angle_gamma   90.00
#
_symmetry.space_group_name_H-M   'P 1'
#
loop_
_entity.id
_entity.type
_entity.pdbx_description
1 polymer ?
#
loop_
_entity_poly.entity_id
_entity_poly.type
_entity_poly.pdbx_seq_one_letter_code
_entity_poly.pdbx_strand_id
1 'polypeptide(L)'
;MQKTALIPYARLPRAHHERHVLTSTVDVFGTAHWLLVERAPQPGTDAPPFDALIVSVHPDGHIERTELNAVRARWPHLERLPDGGFVVAASRDRRLEDARQVQVFDALGRETSSFSVGDAIEHLLVDEAGQIWVGHFDENPAGIRRWSSTGRLTWTSDGAGIPGLFDCYALNVSGSSAWACPYTDFPLVEIRADRPVRVWTNRIRGAHAVAVHGDRVAFYGGYGQERDRLAHGELTEASVEPTGVSLLTLPDGSAPGRRRVVARGSRIYVQAKPFTAWGVFDLNS
;
A
#
# COMPACT_ATOMS: atom_id res chain seq x y z
N MET A 1 -24.18 11.09 11.34
CA MET A 1 -23.03 11.16 10.43
C MET A 1 -23.36 10.39 9.16
N GLN A 2 -23.10 10.95 7.99
CA GLN A 2 -23.34 10.27 6.71
C GLN A 2 -22.49 9.00 6.61
N LYS A 3 -23.02 7.94 6.01
CA LYS A 3 -22.31 6.68 5.77
C LYS A 3 -22.06 6.51 4.27
N THR A 4 -20.88 6.02 3.94
CA THR A 4 -20.46 5.64 2.58
C THR A 4 -20.14 4.15 2.63
N ALA A 5 -20.93 3.35 1.91
CA ALA A 5 -20.72 1.91 1.86
C ALA A 5 -19.67 1.57 0.80
N LEU A 6 -18.73 0.70 1.15
CA LEU A 6 -17.80 0.11 0.19
C LEU A 6 -18.56 -0.71 -0.86
N ILE A 7 -18.12 -0.62 -2.12
CA ILE A 7 -18.60 -1.48 -3.20
C ILE A 7 -17.79 -2.78 -3.17
N PRO A 8 -18.40 -3.98 -3.25
CA PRO A 8 -17.65 -5.23 -3.38
C PRO A 8 -16.73 -5.19 -4.61
N TYR A 9 -15.44 -5.52 -4.43
CA TYR A 9 -14.43 -5.39 -5.48
C TYR A 9 -13.89 -6.74 -5.95
N ALA A 10 -13.19 -7.46 -5.07
CA ALA A 10 -12.57 -8.74 -5.39
C ALA A 10 -12.67 -9.70 -4.21
N ARG A 11 -12.75 -11.01 -4.49
CA ARG A 11 -12.88 -12.04 -3.46
C ARG A 11 -11.92 -13.18 -3.73
N LEU A 12 -11.18 -13.59 -2.70
CA LEU A 12 -10.37 -14.79 -2.71
C LEU A 12 -11.25 -16.01 -3.02
N PRO A 13 -10.92 -16.84 -4.02
CA PRO A 13 -11.70 -18.04 -4.34
C PRO A 13 -11.85 -18.97 -3.14
N ARG A 14 -13.04 -19.57 -3.00
CA ARG A 14 -13.38 -20.43 -1.84
C ARG A 14 -12.41 -21.60 -1.63
N ALA A 15 -11.84 -22.14 -2.71
CA ALA A 15 -10.84 -23.21 -2.67
C ALA A 15 -9.59 -22.87 -1.84
N HIS A 16 -9.36 -21.58 -1.55
CA HIS A 16 -8.20 -21.11 -0.80
C HIS A 16 -8.54 -20.59 0.61
N HIS A 17 -9.79 -20.71 1.06
CA HIS A 17 -10.23 -20.17 2.36
C HIS A 17 -9.64 -20.91 3.56
N GLU A 18 -9.15 -22.13 3.37
CA GLU A 18 -8.43 -22.89 4.41
C GLU A 18 -6.97 -22.44 4.58
N ARG A 19 -6.41 -21.73 3.60
CA ARG A 19 -5.06 -21.18 3.68
C ARG A 19 -5.04 -19.91 4.53
N HIS A 20 -3.93 -19.68 5.21
CA HIS A 20 -3.72 -18.45 5.94
C HIS A 20 -3.32 -17.30 5.00
N VAL A 21 -4.07 -16.19 5.04
CA VAL A 21 -3.75 -14.97 4.28
C VAL A 21 -2.65 -14.20 4.98
N LEU A 22 -1.41 -14.37 4.52
CA LEU A 22 -0.23 -13.73 5.09
C LEU A 22 -0.27 -12.22 4.87
N THR A 23 -0.47 -11.81 3.61
CA THR A 23 -0.67 -10.41 3.20
C THR A 23 -1.50 -10.35 1.92
N SER A 24 -1.89 -9.15 1.51
CA SER A 24 -2.61 -8.92 0.25
C SER A 24 -2.55 -7.45 -0.14
N THR A 25 -2.60 -7.17 -1.44
CA THR A 25 -2.63 -5.81 -1.99
C THR A 25 -3.63 -5.72 -3.16
N VAL A 26 -3.82 -4.52 -3.69
CA VAL A 26 -4.35 -4.27 -5.03
C VAL A 26 -3.30 -3.46 -5.80
N ASP A 27 -2.82 -4.02 -6.91
CA ASP A 27 -1.77 -3.40 -7.72
C ASP A 27 -2.27 -2.13 -8.46
N VAL A 28 -1.35 -1.45 -9.15
CA VAL A 28 -1.66 -0.23 -9.90
C VAL A 28 -2.66 -0.44 -11.04
N PHE A 29 -2.81 -1.68 -11.52
CA PHE A 29 -3.74 -2.08 -12.59
C PHE A 29 -5.11 -2.54 -12.05
N GLY A 30 -5.29 -2.59 -10.73
CA GLY A 30 -6.52 -3.05 -10.08
C GLY A 30 -6.60 -4.56 -9.87
N THR A 31 -5.52 -5.32 -10.10
CA THR A 31 -5.51 -6.74 -9.78
C THR A 31 -5.37 -6.92 -8.27
N ALA A 32 -6.25 -7.71 -7.66
CA ALA A 32 -6.15 -8.03 -6.24
C ALA A 32 -5.27 -9.27 -6.03
N HIS A 33 -4.30 -9.18 -5.11
CA HIS A 33 -3.35 -10.26 -4.84
C HIS A 33 -3.44 -10.71 -3.38
N TRP A 34 -3.42 -12.02 -3.15
CA TRP A 34 -3.31 -12.63 -1.83
C TRP A 34 -2.08 -13.52 -1.78
N LEU A 35 -1.16 -13.27 -0.84
CA LEU A 35 -0.07 -14.19 -0.52
C LEU A 35 -0.54 -15.13 0.58
N LEU A 36 -0.56 -16.42 0.28
CA LEU A 36 -1.14 -17.47 1.08
C LEU A 36 -0.08 -18.47 1.53
N VAL A 37 -0.19 -18.93 2.77
CA VAL A 37 0.61 -20.01 3.33
C VAL A 37 -0.32 -21.03 3.98
N GLU A 38 0.14 -22.27 4.17
CA GLU A 38 -0.70 -23.30 4.80
C GLU A 38 -1.10 -22.94 6.23
N ARG A 39 -0.18 -22.36 6.99
CA ARG A 39 -0.39 -21.97 8.39
C ARG A 39 0.30 -20.65 8.68
N ALA A 40 -0.25 -19.89 9.63
CA ALA A 40 0.38 -18.65 10.08
C ALA A 40 1.82 -18.91 10.56
N PRO A 41 2.81 -18.09 10.15
CA PRO A 41 4.16 -18.22 10.66
C PRO A 41 4.19 -18.03 12.17
N GLN A 42 4.98 -18.86 12.87
CA GLN A 42 5.19 -18.68 14.31
C GLN A 42 6.13 -17.49 14.57
N PRO A 43 5.92 -16.74 15.67
CA PRO A 43 6.87 -15.71 16.11
C PRO A 43 8.25 -16.32 16.40
N GLY A 44 9.33 -15.60 16.07
CA GLY A 44 10.71 -16.02 16.36
C GLY A 44 11.70 -15.59 15.28
N THR A 45 12.97 -15.45 15.61
CA THR A 45 13.96 -14.87 14.70
C THR A 45 14.45 -15.83 13.62
N ASP A 46 14.40 -17.16 13.78
CA ASP A 46 15.23 -18.04 12.91
C ASP A 46 14.47 -19.11 12.11
N ALA A 47 13.17 -18.93 11.85
CA ALA A 47 12.45 -19.83 10.95
C ALA A 47 12.99 -19.70 9.51
N PRO A 48 13.15 -20.85 8.83
CA PRO A 48 13.69 -20.91 7.48
C PRO A 48 12.78 -20.21 6.47
N PRO A 49 13.30 -19.88 5.27
CA PRO A 49 12.47 -19.49 4.13
C PRO A 49 11.38 -20.54 3.87
N PHE A 50 10.24 -20.10 3.34
CA PHE A 50 9.08 -20.94 3.11
C PHE A 50 8.47 -20.67 1.74
N ASP A 51 7.74 -21.65 1.22
CA ASP A 51 7.02 -21.50 -0.03
C ASP A 51 5.64 -20.88 0.23
N ALA A 52 5.18 -20.06 -0.70
CA ALA A 52 3.91 -19.35 -0.60
C ALA A 52 3.18 -19.35 -1.94
N LEU A 53 1.86 -19.28 -1.89
CA LEU A 53 1.01 -19.20 -3.08
C LEU A 53 0.46 -17.78 -3.22
N ILE A 54 0.72 -17.13 -4.34
CA ILE A 54 -0.04 -15.94 -4.74
C ILE A 54 -1.27 -16.37 -5.52
N VAL A 55 -2.42 -15.81 -5.13
CA VAL A 55 -3.64 -15.85 -5.92
C VAL A 55 -3.95 -14.43 -6.37
N SER A 56 -4.03 -14.22 -7.68
CA SER A 56 -4.35 -12.94 -8.29
C SER A 56 -5.76 -13.00 -8.88
N VAL A 57 -6.60 -12.01 -8.59
CA VAL A 57 -7.94 -11.87 -9.17
C VAL A 57 -7.97 -10.55 -9.94
N HIS A 58 -8.06 -10.66 -11.26
CA HIS A 58 -8.09 -9.54 -12.19
C HIS A 58 -9.47 -8.86 -12.20
N PRO A 59 -9.56 -7.59 -12.63
CA PRO A 59 -10.84 -6.87 -12.73
C PRO A 59 -11.88 -7.55 -13.63
N ASP A 60 -11.44 -8.31 -14.63
CA ASP A 60 -12.31 -9.10 -15.53
C ASP A 60 -12.76 -10.44 -14.93
N GLY A 61 -12.30 -10.76 -13.71
CA GLY A 61 -12.59 -12.01 -13.01
C GLY A 61 -11.62 -13.16 -13.33
N HIS A 62 -10.61 -12.95 -14.19
CA HIS A 62 -9.56 -13.94 -14.41
C HIS A 62 -8.79 -14.21 -13.11
N ILE A 63 -8.42 -15.47 -12.89
CA ILE A 63 -7.71 -15.92 -11.69
C ILE A 63 -6.38 -16.55 -12.11
N GLU A 64 -5.30 -15.97 -11.61
CA GLU A 64 -3.92 -16.46 -11.79
C GLU A 64 -3.37 -17.00 -10.46
N ARG A 65 -2.46 -17.96 -10.55
CA ARG A 65 -1.77 -18.56 -9.41
C ARG A 65 -0.28 -18.61 -9.67
N THR A 66 0.52 -18.17 -8.70
CA THR A 66 1.99 -18.20 -8.79
C THR A 66 2.55 -18.75 -7.48
N GLU A 67 3.37 -19.78 -7.54
CA GLU A 67 4.06 -20.32 -6.37
C GLU A 67 5.39 -19.59 -6.20
N LEU A 68 5.56 -18.89 -5.08
CA LEU A 68 6.82 -18.27 -4.70
C LEU A 68 7.64 -19.23 -3.84
N ASN A 69 8.89 -19.47 -4.24
CA ASN A 69 9.80 -20.33 -3.51
C ASN A 69 10.68 -19.54 -2.55
N ALA A 70 10.99 -20.09 -1.37
CA ALA A 70 11.96 -19.51 -0.43
C ALA A 70 11.70 -18.04 -0.03
N VAL A 71 10.44 -17.70 0.26
CA VAL A 71 10.06 -16.40 0.83
C VAL A 71 10.63 -16.26 2.23
N ARG A 72 11.32 -15.14 2.50
CA ARG A 72 11.97 -14.84 3.77
C ARG A 72 11.11 -13.95 4.69
N ALA A 73 10.32 -13.07 4.11
CA ALA A 73 9.54 -12.08 4.87
C ALA A 73 8.25 -12.70 5.46
N ARG A 74 8.15 -12.72 6.80
CA ARG A 74 7.01 -13.32 7.53
C ARG A 74 5.81 -12.41 7.74
N TRP A 75 6.03 -11.10 7.75
CA TRP A 75 4.96 -10.10 7.77
C TRP A 75 5.20 -9.17 6.59
N PRO A 76 4.98 -9.66 5.36
CA PRO A 76 5.45 -8.97 4.18
C PRO A 76 4.48 -7.89 3.71
N HIS A 77 5.05 -6.85 3.13
CA HIS A 77 4.45 -6.09 2.05
C HIS A 77 4.53 -6.90 0.75
N LEU A 78 3.55 -6.74 -0.13
CA LEU A 78 3.44 -7.45 -1.40
C LEU A 78 3.01 -6.47 -2.49
N GLU A 79 3.66 -6.55 -3.64
CA GLU A 79 3.25 -5.86 -4.87
C GLU A 79 3.56 -6.66 -6.12
N ARG A 80 2.88 -6.31 -7.22
CA ARG A 80 3.09 -6.93 -8.55
C ARG A 80 3.90 -6.00 -9.44
N LEU A 81 4.83 -6.57 -10.20
CA LEU A 81 5.58 -5.89 -11.25
C LEU A 81 4.84 -6.00 -12.60
N PRO A 82 5.01 -5.02 -13.52
CA PRO A 82 4.35 -5.03 -14.83
C PRO A 82 4.71 -6.24 -15.72
N ASP A 83 5.85 -6.89 -15.48
CA ASP A 83 6.31 -8.09 -16.19
C ASP A 83 5.68 -9.39 -15.65
N GLY A 84 4.76 -9.28 -14.68
CA GLY A 84 4.10 -10.41 -14.04
C GLY A 84 4.83 -10.93 -12.80
N GLY A 85 6.02 -10.42 -12.49
CA GLY A 85 6.76 -10.73 -11.27
C GLY A 85 6.16 -10.11 -10.01
N PHE A 86 6.77 -10.37 -8.86
CA PHE A 86 6.31 -9.89 -7.56
C PHE A 86 7.45 -9.34 -6.72
N VAL A 87 7.14 -8.32 -5.91
CA VAL A 87 8.01 -7.79 -4.87
C VAL A 87 7.43 -8.17 -3.52
N VAL A 88 8.24 -8.82 -2.69
CA VAL A 88 7.89 -9.18 -1.31
C VAL A 88 8.92 -8.57 -0.39
N ALA A 89 8.48 -7.79 0.60
CA ALA A 89 9.41 -7.12 1.52
C ALA A 89 8.99 -7.23 2.98
N ALA A 90 9.95 -7.47 3.87
CA ALA A 90 9.71 -7.28 5.31
C ALA A 90 9.79 -5.79 5.67
N SER A 91 9.00 -5.35 6.64
CA SER A 91 9.12 -3.97 7.17
C SER A 91 10.46 -3.68 7.82
N ARG A 92 11.14 -4.73 8.33
CA ARG A 92 12.37 -4.60 9.10
C ARG A 92 13.57 -5.09 8.33
N ASP A 93 14.63 -4.28 8.29
CA ASP A 93 15.91 -4.67 7.75
C ASP A 93 16.67 -5.46 8.81
N ARG A 94 16.69 -6.79 8.65
CA ARG A 94 17.44 -7.63 9.58
C ARG A 94 18.90 -7.53 9.17
N ARG A 95 19.68 -6.79 9.95
CA ARG A 95 21.14 -6.56 9.82
C ARG A 95 22.04 -7.81 9.77
N LEU A 96 21.48 -9.01 9.60
CA LEU A 96 22.25 -10.20 9.24
C LEU A 96 22.70 -10.04 7.79
N GLU A 97 24.00 -10.14 7.54
CA GLU A 97 24.68 -9.70 6.31
C GLU A 97 24.10 -10.28 5.00
N ASP A 98 23.33 -11.36 5.06
CA ASP A 98 22.75 -12.05 3.90
C ASP A 98 21.21 -11.98 3.77
N ALA A 99 20.50 -11.33 4.72
CA ALA A 99 19.03 -11.34 4.76
C ALA A 99 18.41 -10.01 4.29
N ARG A 100 18.68 -9.64 3.02
CA ARG A 100 18.08 -8.47 2.38
C ARG A 100 16.55 -8.49 2.47
N GLN A 101 15.98 -7.38 2.95
CA GLN A 101 14.56 -7.33 3.33
C GLN A 101 13.59 -7.39 2.13
N VAL A 102 14.03 -6.99 0.93
CA VAL A 102 13.23 -7.03 -0.31
C VAL A 102 13.69 -8.22 -1.15
N GLN A 103 12.73 -9.04 -1.57
CA GLN A 103 12.90 -10.09 -2.58
C GLN A 103 12.06 -9.74 -3.81
N VAL A 104 12.65 -9.90 -4.99
CA VAL A 104 11.97 -9.77 -6.27
C VAL A 104 11.91 -11.14 -6.93
N PHE A 105 10.71 -11.52 -7.36
CA PHE A 105 10.41 -12.78 -8.02
C PHE A 105 9.98 -12.54 -9.46
N ASP A 106 10.38 -13.42 -10.36
CA ASP A 106 9.82 -13.44 -11.72
C ASP A 106 8.39 -14.00 -11.73
N ALA A 107 7.74 -13.96 -12.91
CA ALA A 107 6.39 -14.49 -13.10
C ALA A 107 6.26 -16.01 -12.83
N LEU A 108 7.38 -16.74 -12.78
CA LEU A 108 7.42 -18.16 -12.42
C LEU A 108 7.68 -18.38 -10.92
N GLY A 109 7.79 -17.30 -10.14
CA GLY A 109 7.99 -17.34 -8.70
C GLY A 109 9.39 -17.73 -8.24
N ARG A 110 10.40 -17.46 -9.09
CA ARG A 110 11.82 -17.63 -8.75
C ARG A 110 12.41 -16.29 -8.36
N GLU A 111 13.18 -16.24 -7.27
CA GLU A 111 13.89 -15.02 -6.86
C GLU A 111 14.90 -14.61 -7.95
N THR A 112 14.78 -13.39 -8.44
CA THR A 112 15.69 -12.79 -9.43
C THR A 112 16.66 -11.81 -8.79
N SER A 113 16.26 -11.16 -7.72
CA SER A 113 17.11 -10.22 -6.98
C SER A 113 16.62 -10.03 -5.55
N SER A 114 17.52 -9.54 -4.70
CA SER A 114 17.15 -9.03 -3.39
C SER A 114 18.02 -7.83 -3.03
N PHE A 115 17.51 -6.91 -2.21
CA PHE A 115 18.18 -5.68 -1.78
C PHE A 115 17.53 -5.09 -0.53
N SER A 116 18.16 -4.08 0.07
CA SER A 116 17.61 -3.30 1.17
C SER A 116 17.21 -1.92 0.67
N VAL A 117 16.13 -1.37 1.22
CA VAL A 117 15.64 -0.02 0.88
C VAL A 117 15.64 0.94 2.07
N GLY A 118 16.17 0.49 3.22
CA GLY A 118 16.11 1.17 4.50
C GLY A 118 15.14 0.46 5.46
N ASP A 119 15.47 0.44 6.75
CA ASP A 119 14.62 -0.16 7.79
C ASP A 119 13.27 0.57 7.92
N ALA A 120 12.31 0.01 8.64
CA ALA A 120 11.03 0.65 8.96
C ALA A 120 10.16 1.00 7.73
N ILE A 121 9.94 0.03 6.83
CA ILE A 121 9.00 0.21 5.71
C ILE A 121 7.55 0.24 6.22
N GLU A 122 6.87 1.37 5.98
CA GLU A 122 5.45 1.57 6.24
C GLU A 122 4.60 1.22 5.00
N HIS A 123 5.03 1.69 3.82
CA HIS A 123 4.35 1.42 2.55
C HIS A 123 5.34 0.93 1.49
N LEU A 124 4.90 -0.02 0.67
CA LEU A 124 5.59 -0.45 -0.54
C LEU A 124 4.56 -0.57 -1.66
N LEU A 125 4.68 0.28 -2.68
CA LEU A 125 3.79 0.30 -3.84
C LEU A 125 4.61 0.30 -5.13
N VAL A 126 4.17 -0.45 -6.14
CA VAL A 126 4.77 -0.45 -7.48
C VAL A 126 3.95 0.47 -8.40
N ASP A 127 4.64 1.22 -9.25
CA ASP A 127 4.04 2.04 -10.31
C ASP A 127 3.98 1.31 -11.67
N GLU A 128 3.32 1.91 -12.66
CA GLU A 128 3.11 1.28 -13.98
C GLU A 128 4.43 1.00 -14.73
N ALA A 129 5.51 1.70 -14.39
CA ALA A 129 6.84 1.51 -14.96
C ALA A 129 7.70 0.51 -14.15
N GLY A 130 7.12 -0.16 -13.16
CA GLY A 130 7.82 -1.12 -12.31
C GLY A 130 8.79 -0.46 -11.32
N GLN A 131 8.65 0.84 -11.05
CA GLN A 131 9.39 1.47 -9.96
C GLN A 131 8.69 1.18 -8.63
N ILE A 132 9.50 0.86 -7.63
CA ILE A 132 9.10 0.52 -6.28
C ILE A 132 9.19 1.80 -5.44
N TRP A 133 8.05 2.30 -5.00
CA TRP A 133 7.93 3.42 -4.08
C TRP A 133 7.84 2.90 -2.66
N VAL A 134 8.70 3.40 -1.78
CA VAL A 134 8.81 2.99 -0.39
C VAL A 134 8.64 4.22 0.50
N GLY A 135 7.65 4.18 1.38
CA GLY A 135 7.48 5.13 2.48
C GLY A 135 7.93 4.49 3.78
N HIS A 136 8.70 5.23 4.59
CA HIS A 136 9.18 4.78 5.89
C HIS A 136 8.41 5.43 7.05
N PHE A 137 8.30 4.74 8.18
CA PHE A 137 7.75 5.31 9.42
C PHE A 137 8.84 5.89 10.33
N ASP A 138 8.45 6.44 11.48
CA ASP A 138 9.24 7.31 12.38
C ASP A 138 10.56 6.72 12.91
N GLU A 139 10.82 5.43 12.70
CA GLU A 139 12.09 4.78 13.02
C GLU A 139 13.16 4.87 11.90
N ASN A 140 12.83 5.43 10.73
CA ASN A 140 13.81 5.67 9.67
C ASN A 140 13.60 7.04 8.99
N PRO A 141 14.57 7.97 9.08
CA PRO A 141 14.46 9.32 8.51
C PRO A 141 14.60 9.35 6.97
N ALA A 142 14.71 8.20 6.29
CA ALA A 142 14.80 8.10 4.83
C ALA A 142 13.58 8.65 4.08
N GLY A 143 12.44 8.84 4.77
CA GLY A 143 11.23 9.42 4.19
C GLY A 143 10.63 8.57 3.07
N ILE A 144 10.46 9.15 1.89
CA ILE A 144 9.91 8.47 0.71
C ILE A 144 11.03 8.30 -0.32
N ARG A 145 11.18 7.08 -0.84
CA ARG A 145 12.19 6.75 -1.86
C ARG A 145 11.59 5.94 -2.98
N ARG A 146 12.15 6.08 -4.17
CA ARG A 146 11.80 5.29 -5.34
C ARG A 146 12.99 4.48 -5.82
N TRP A 147 12.76 3.21 -6.11
CA TRP A 147 13.77 2.26 -6.52
C TRP A 147 13.35 1.56 -7.81
N SER A 148 14.31 1.14 -8.61
CA SER A 148 14.06 0.16 -9.67
C SER A 148 13.88 -1.25 -9.09
N SER A 149 13.30 -2.16 -9.86
CA SER A 149 13.18 -3.59 -9.52
C SER A 149 14.53 -4.30 -9.33
N THR A 150 15.64 -3.69 -9.73
CA THR A 150 17.01 -4.21 -9.51
C THR A 150 17.71 -3.56 -8.30
N GLY A 151 17.00 -2.76 -7.50
CA GLY A 151 17.55 -2.16 -6.28
C GLY A 151 18.35 -0.87 -6.48
N ARG A 152 18.32 -0.25 -7.68
CA ARG A 152 18.90 1.08 -7.90
C ARG A 152 17.95 2.17 -7.39
N LEU A 153 18.41 3.05 -6.51
CA LEU A 153 17.68 4.26 -6.09
C LEU A 153 17.52 5.22 -7.28
N THR A 154 16.29 5.66 -7.55
CA THR A 154 15.95 6.53 -8.69
C THR A 154 15.32 7.86 -8.28
N TRP A 155 14.88 8.01 -7.03
CA TRP A 155 14.40 9.27 -6.46
C TRP A 155 14.41 9.20 -4.92
N THR A 156 14.61 10.33 -4.24
CA THR A 156 14.55 10.46 -2.77
C THR A 156 13.85 11.76 -2.38
N SER A 157 13.15 11.74 -1.24
CA SER A 157 12.58 12.94 -0.61
C SER A 157 13.62 13.85 0.05
N ASP A 158 14.88 13.40 0.15
CA ASP A 158 15.97 14.19 0.73
C ASP A 158 16.14 15.51 -0.04
N GLY A 159 15.99 16.64 0.67
CA GLY A 159 16.07 17.97 0.05
C GLY A 159 14.87 18.35 -0.83
N ALA A 160 13.81 17.54 -0.89
CA ALA A 160 12.64 17.79 -1.73
C ALA A 160 11.65 18.83 -1.16
N GLY A 161 11.96 19.45 -0.01
CA GLY A 161 11.13 20.50 0.58
C GLY A 161 9.79 20.01 1.15
N ILE A 162 9.68 18.74 1.51
CA ILE A 162 8.47 18.18 2.14
C ILE A 162 8.50 18.51 3.64
N PRO A 163 7.59 19.35 4.17
CA PRO A 163 7.55 19.67 5.58
C PRO A 163 7.04 18.47 6.39
N GLY A 164 7.67 18.21 7.54
CA GLY A 164 7.24 17.16 8.45
C GLY A 164 7.14 15.80 7.77
N LEU A 165 8.23 15.30 7.17
CA LEU A 165 8.33 13.93 6.67
C LEU A 165 9.09 13.07 7.68
N PHE A 166 8.48 12.83 8.84
CA PHE A 166 8.98 11.89 9.85
C PHE A 166 8.38 10.50 9.66
N ASP A 167 7.13 10.41 9.22
CA ASP A 167 6.44 9.14 8.96
C ASP A 167 5.52 9.29 7.74
N CYS A 168 5.65 8.38 6.78
CA CYS A 168 4.80 8.29 5.60
C CYS A 168 3.44 7.64 5.94
N TYR A 169 2.58 8.36 6.67
CA TYR A 169 1.28 7.85 7.14
C TYR A 169 0.35 7.30 6.05
N ALA A 170 0.33 7.95 4.88
CA ALA A 170 -0.41 7.48 3.72
C ALA A 170 0.44 7.62 2.45
N LEU A 171 0.36 6.61 1.58
CA LEU A 171 0.96 6.60 0.25
C LEU A 171 -0.06 6.10 -0.78
N ASN A 172 -0.09 6.74 -1.94
CA ASN A 172 -0.85 6.34 -3.12
C ASN A 172 0.04 6.49 -4.35
N VAL A 173 0.12 5.45 -5.17
CA VAL A 173 0.90 5.46 -6.41
C VAL A 173 0.00 5.08 -7.57
N SER A 174 -0.04 5.93 -8.59
CA SER A 174 -0.78 5.74 -9.85
C SER A 174 -0.11 6.50 -10.99
N GLY A 175 -0.08 5.90 -12.19
CA GLY A 175 0.75 6.39 -13.28
C GLY A 175 2.21 6.45 -12.85
N SER A 176 2.86 7.60 -13.07
CA SER A 176 4.23 7.90 -12.62
C SER A 176 4.29 8.83 -11.40
N SER A 177 3.16 9.08 -10.74
CA SER A 177 3.06 10.02 -9.62
C SER A 177 2.78 9.29 -8.31
N ALA A 178 3.37 9.79 -7.23
CA ALA A 178 3.06 9.37 -5.87
C ALA A 178 2.39 10.52 -5.11
N TRP A 179 1.34 10.21 -4.37
CA TRP A 179 0.69 11.11 -3.43
C TRP A 179 0.94 10.61 -2.01
N ALA A 180 1.27 11.52 -1.10
CA ALA A 180 1.53 11.18 0.29
C ALA A 180 0.89 12.17 1.26
N CYS A 181 0.65 11.71 2.47
CA CYS A 181 0.23 12.55 3.60
C CYS A 181 1.12 12.23 4.82
N PRO A 182 2.29 12.86 4.95
CA PRO A 182 3.24 12.53 6.01
C PRO A 182 2.97 13.24 7.35
N TYR A 183 3.44 12.65 8.44
CA TYR A 183 3.47 13.24 9.79
C TYR A 183 4.80 13.97 10.00
N THR A 184 4.86 15.19 10.56
CA THR A 184 4.00 15.76 11.60
C THR A 184 2.83 16.61 11.15
N ASP A 185 2.99 17.31 10.02
CA ASP A 185 2.13 18.44 9.68
C ASP A 185 0.93 18.02 8.80
N PHE A 186 0.91 16.75 8.36
CA PHE A 186 -0.11 16.19 7.49
C PHE A 186 -0.34 16.96 6.19
N PRO A 187 0.69 17.51 5.50
CA PRO A 187 0.46 18.11 4.19
C PRO A 187 -0.02 17.05 3.20
N LEU A 188 -0.80 17.45 2.19
CA LEU A 188 -0.92 16.62 1.00
C LEU A 188 0.28 16.92 0.09
N VAL A 189 0.92 15.88 -0.42
CA VAL A 189 2.13 16.00 -1.23
C VAL A 189 1.94 15.26 -2.54
N GLU A 190 2.28 15.91 -3.66
CA GLU A 190 2.36 15.28 -4.99
C GLU A 190 3.83 15.21 -5.40
N ILE A 191 4.29 13.98 -5.64
CA ILE A 191 5.65 13.67 -6.05
C ILE A 191 5.61 13.17 -7.50
N ARG A 192 6.30 13.89 -8.36
CA ARG A 192 6.67 13.45 -9.71
C ARG A 192 8.18 13.55 -9.81
N ALA A 193 8.86 12.44 -10.09
CA ALA A 193 10.31 12.36 -9.94
C ALA A 193 11.10 13.33 -10.84
N ASP A 194 10.49 13.81 -11.93
CA ASP A 194 11.04 14.76 -12.90
C ASP A 194 10.66 16.22 -12.63
N ARG A 195 9.93 16.51 -11.53
CA ARG A 195 9.43 17.86 -11.21
C ARG A 195 9.63 18.21 -9.75
N PRO A 196 9.63 19.51 -9.40
CA PRO A 196 9.52 19.94 -8.01
C PRO A 196 8.29 19.35 -7.35
N VAL A 197 8.45 18.93 -6.10
CA VAL A 197 7.35 18.42 -5.28
C VAL A 197 6.34 19.54 -5.03
N ARG A 198 5.05 19.22 -5.14
CA ARG A 198 3.95 20.14 -4.80
C ARG A 198 3.40 19.76 -3.43
N VAL A 199 3.12 20.78 -2.63
CA VAL A 199 2.70 20.64 -1.23
C VAL A 199 1.47 21.49 -1.00
N TRP A 200 0.43 20.90 -0.42
CA TRP A 200 -0.77 21.59 0.03
C TRP A 200 -0.89 21.48 1.54
N THR A 201 -1.20 22.61 2.17
CA THR A 201 -1.61 22.60 3.58
C THR A 201 -2.90 21.80 3.73
N ASN A 202 -2.99 21.00 4.78
CA ASN A 202 -4.13 20.13 5.01
C ASN A 202 -4.45 20.04 6.50
N ARG A 203 -5.74 20.01 6.83
CA ARG A 203 -6.24 19.94 8.21
C ARG A 203 -6.65 18.52 8.62
N ILE A 204 -6.72 17.59 7.68
CA ILE A 204 -7.10 16.20 7.94
C ILE A 204 -5.87 15.42 8.45
N ARG A 205 -5.93 15.01 9.71
CA ARG A 205 -4.80 14.37 10.42
C ARG A 205 -4.98 12.87 10.55
N GLY A 206 -3.87 12.13 10.54
CA GLY A 206 -3.83 10.69 10.83
C GLY A 206 -4.50 9.80 9.78
N ALA A 207 -4.65 10.28 8.54
CA ALA A 207 -5.16 9.45 7.45
C ALA A 207 -4.14 8.35 7.11
N HIS A 208 -4.61 7.14 6.86
CA HIS A 208 -3.78 6.00 6.45
C HIS A 208 -3.85 5.73 4.94
N ALA A 209 -4.77 6.39 4.25
CA ALA A 209 -4.92 6.31 2.80
C ALA A 209 -5.42 7.64 2.25
N VAL A 210 -4.98 7.97 1.04
CA VAL A 210 -5.42 9.15 0.29
C VAL A 210 -5.75 8.75 -1.14
N ALA A 211 -6.93 9.11 -1.64
CA ALA A 211 -7.31 9.00 -3.05
C ALA A 211 -7.40 10.39 -3.67
N VAL A 212 -6.97 10.52 -4.93
CA VAL A 212 -6.97 11.77 -5.67
C VAL A 212 -7.58 11.56 -7.04
N HIS A 213 -8.46 12.48 -7.46
CA HIS A 213 -9.05 12.49 -8.78
C HIS A 213 -9.31 13.94 -9.23
N GLY A 214 -8.49 14.42 -10.17
CA GLY A 214 -8.53 15.83 -10.58
C GLY A 214 -8.14 16.74 -9.41
N ASP A 215 -9.01 17.68 -9.08
CA ASP A 215 -8.93 18.55 -7.91
C ASP A 215 -9.59 17.96 -6.65
N ARG A 216 -10.24 16.79 -6.74
CA ARG A 216 -10.87 16.13 -5.58
C ARG A 216 -9.86 15.24 -4.86
N VAL A 217 -9.94 15.24 -3.52
CA VAL A 217 -9.19 14.34 -2.65
C VAL A 217 -10.09 13.70 -1.60
N ALA A 218 -9.80 12.44 -1.25
CA ALA A 218 -10.41 11.76 -0.12
C ALA A 218 -9.33 11.16 0.79
N PHE A 219 -9.48 11.36 2.09
CA PHE A 219 -8.61 10.81 3.13
C PHE A 219 -9.39 9.79 3.94
N TYR A 220 -8.84 8.58 4.09
CA TYR A 220 -9.43 7.54 4.91
C TYR A 220 -8.56 7.24 6.13
N GLY A 221 -9.20 7.22 7.29
CA GLY A 221 -8.57 7.01 8.58
C GLY A 221 -8.46 8.27 9.44
N GLY A 222 -7.85 8.09 10.60
CA GLY A 222 -7.74 9.08 11.65
C GLY A 222 -7.49 8.41 12.99
N TYR A 223 -7.19 9.20 14.01
CA TYR A 223 -6.87 8.68 15.34
C TYR A 223 -8.14 8.33 16.13
N GLY A 224 -8.04 7.31 16.99
CA GLY A 224 -9.10 6.94 17.94
C GLY A 224 -10.44 6.67 17.27
N GLN A 225 -11.44 7.51 17.55
CA GLN A 225 -12.79 7.38 17.01
C GLN A 225 -12.90 7.73 15.51
N GLU A 226 -11.87 8.38 14.95
CA GLU A 226 -11.85 8.78 13.53
C GLU A 226 -11.30 7.67 12.62
N ARG A 227 -11.01 6.49 13.15
CA ARG A 227 -10.40 5.38 12.41
C ARG A 227 -11.18 4.93 11.16
N ASP A 228 -12.48 5.21 11.14
CA ASP A 228 -13.42 4.86 10.06
C ASP A 228 -13.87 6.11 9.26
N ARG A 229 -13.26 7.27 9.51
CA ARG A 229 -13.56 8.54 8.84
C ARG A 229 -13.12 8.52 7.39
N LEU A 230 -14.01 8.94 6.50
CA LEU A 230 -13.72 9.32 5.13
C LEU A 230 -13.94 10.83 5.00
N ALA A 231 -12.85 11.61 4.95
CA ALA A 231 -12.90 13.05 4.78
C ALA A 231 -12.68 13.40 3.29
N HIS A 232 -13.51 14.28 2.76
CA HIS A 232 -13.42 14.77 1.39
C HIS A 232 -12.87 16.19 1.40
N GLY A 233 -12.15 16.55 0.34
CA GLY A 233 -11.70 17.91 0.11
C GLY A 233 -11.45 18.20 -1.36
N GLU A 234 -11.19 19.47 -1.64
CA GLU A 234 -10.82 19.99 -2.95
C GLU A 234 -9.48 20.70 -2.86
N LEU A 235 -8.65 20.53 -3.90
CA LEU A 235 -7.34 21.14 -4.03
C LEU A 235 -7.51 22.58 -4.51
N THR A 236 -6.94 23.51 -3.77
CA THR A 236 -6.70 24.89 -4.23
C THR A 236 -5.26 25.02 -4.72
N GLU A 237 -4.79 26.26 -4.90
CA GLU A 237 -3.40 26.54 -5.22
C GLU A 237 -2.43 26.07 -4.12
N ALA A 238 -2.81 26.16 -2.85
CA ALA A 238 -1.91 25.95 -1.70
C ALA A 238 -2.50 25.15 -0.53
N SER A 239 -3.79 24.79 -0.58
CA SER A 239 -4.48 24.06 0.50
C SER A 239 -5.39 22.96 -0.03
N VAL A 240 -5.72 22.03 0.86
CA VAL A 240 -6.89 21.17 0.73
C VAL A 240 -8.03 21.81 1.52
N GLU A 241 -9.10 22.20 0.84
CA GLU A 241 -10.32 22.71 1.46
C GLU A 241 -11.28 21.55 1.76
N PRO A 242 -11.62 21.28 3.03
CA PRO A 242 -12.53 20.18 3.38
C PRO A 242 -13.95 20.46 2.87
N THR A 243 -14.53 19.47 2.17
CA THR A 243 -15.89 19.58 1.60
C THR A 243 -16.92 18.72 2.34
N GLY A 244 -16.48 17.71 3.09
CA GLY A 244 -17.39 16.89 3.88
C GLY A 244 -16.71 15.73 4.61
N VAL A 245 -17.47 15.09 5.50
CA VAL A 245 -17.01 13.92 6.27
C VAL A 245 -18.10 12.87 6.33
N SER A 246 -17.73 11.62 6.05
CA SER A 246 -18.58 10.45 6.19
C SER A 246 -17.87 9.32 6.93
N LEU A 247 -18.61 8.26 7.26
CA LEU A 247 -18.04 7.00 7.75
C LEU A 247 -17.99 5.98 6.62
N LEU A 248 -16.80 5.43 6.39
CA LEU A 248 -16.65 4.29 5.49
C LEU A 248 -17.13 3.02 6.20
N THR A 249 -18.04 2.30 5.55
CA THR A 249 -18.66 1.08 6.09
C THR A 249 -18.51 -0.08 5.13
N LEU A 250 -18.62 -1.30 5.65
CA LEU A 250 -18.78 -2.49 4.82
C LEU A 250 -20.10 -2.44 4.02
N PRO A 251 -20.28 -3.26 2.98
CA PRO A 251 -21.50 -3.25 2.17
C PRO A 251 -22.80 -3.46 2.98
N ASP A 252 -22.71 -4.14 4.13
CA ASP A 252 -23.83 -4.37 5.05
C ASP A 252 -24.07 -3.21 6.04
N GLY A 253 -23.30 -2.11 5.94
CA GLY A 253 -23.40 -0.91 6.77
C GLY A 253 -22.68 -1.00 8.12
N SER A 254 -21.99 -2.12 8.40
CA SER A 254 -21.18 -2.30 9.61
C SER A 254 -19.79 -1.65 9.50
N ALA A 255 -19.11 -1.47 10.63
CA ALA A 255 -17.76 -0.90 10.65
C ALA A 255 -16.71 -1.94 10.22
N PRO A 256 -15.66 -1.57 9.45
CA PRO A 256 -14.67 -2.53 8.95
C PRO A 256 -13.84 -3.27 10.02
N GLY A 257 -13.74 -2.74 11.25
CA GLY A 257 -12.96 -3.37 12.34
C GLY A 257 -11.47 -3.47 12.01
N ARG A 258 -10.83 -4.63 12.22
CA ARG A 258 -9.42 -4.84 11.80
C ARG A 258 -9.38 -5.01 10.28
N ARG A 259 -8.61 -4.15 9.60
CA ARG A 259 -8.55 -4.07 8.13
C ARG A 259 -7.13 -3.88 7.59
N ARG A 260 -6.98 -4.13 6.30
CA ARG A 260 -5.90 -3.60 5.44
C ARG A 260 -6.47 -2.54 4.51
N VAL A 261 -5.65 -1.58 4.11
CA VAL A 261 -6.04 -0.47 3.25
C VAL A 261 -4.96 -0.27 2.19
N VAL A 262 -5.36 -0.06 0.94
CA VAL A 262 -4.46 0.31 -0.16
C VAL A 262 -5.11 1.41 -0.97
N ALA A 263 -4.37 2.45 -1.34
CA ALA A 263 -4.86 3.52 -2.20
C ALA A 263 -4.17 3.49 -3.57
N ARG A 264 -4.97 3.60 -4.64
CA ARG A 264 -4.49 3.65 -6.03
C ARG A 264 -5.31 4.68 -6.81
N GLY A 265 -4.67 5.78 -7.21
CA GLY A 265 -5.32 6.86 -7.97
C GLY A 265 -6.55 7.40 -7.22
N SER A 266 -7.73 7.29 -7.84
CA SER A 266 -9.00 7.73 -7.25
C SER A 266 -9.61 6.75 -6.25
N ARG A 267 -8.97 5.59 -5.99
CA ARG A 267 -9.59 4.49 -5.25
C ARG A 267 -8.91 4.22 -3.91
N ILE A 268 -9.73 3.91 -2.91
CA ILE A 268 -9.32 3.35 -1.62
C ILE A 268 -9.93 1.96 -1.51
N TYR A 269 -9.07 0.95 -1.46
CA TYR A 269 -9.43 -0.43 -1.22
C TYR A 269 -9.33 -0.74 0.26
N VAL A 270 -10.35 -1.42 0.80
CA VAL A 270 -10.39 -1.84 2.20
C VAL A 270 -10.70 -3.32 2.26
N GLN A 271 -9.89 -4.04 3.03
CA GLN A 271 -10.06 -5.47 3.28
C GLN A 271 -10.20 -5.71 4.78
N ALA A 272 -11.44 -5.96 5.22
CA ALA A 272 -11.71 -6.33 6.60
C ALA A 272 -11.39 -7.82 6.86
N LYS A 273 -11.22 -8.18 8.13
CA LYS A 273 -11.21 -9.60 8.55
C LYS A 273 -12.44 -10.33 7.99
N PRO A 274 -12.30 -11.57 7.49
CA PRO A 274 -11.14 -12.46 7.60
C PRO A 274 -10.08 -12.30 6.49
N PHE A 275 -10.03 -11.14 5.82
CA PHE A 275 -9.05 -10.81 4.78
C PHE A 275 -9.25 -11.56 3.44
N THR A 276 -10.48 -11.99 3.17
CA THR A 276 -10.83 -12.76 1.96
C THR A 276 -11.54 -11.93 0.89
N ALA A 277 -11.93 -10.68 1.17
CA ALA A 277 -12.64 -9.83 0.23
C ALA A 277 -12.21 -8.36 0.35
N TRP A 278 -11.95 -7.75 -0.80
CA TRP A 278 -11.73 -6.32 -0.95
C TRP A 278 -13.07 -5.63 -1.24
N GLY A 279 -13.33 -4.52 -0.55
CA GLY A 279 -14.27 -3.49 -0.98
C GLY A 279 -13.52 -2.27 -1.48
N VAL A 280 -14.17 -1.45 -2.30
CA VAL A 280 -13.59 -0.23 -2.87
C VAL A 280 -14.50 0.97 -2.64
N PHE A 281 -13.88 2.10 -2.34
CA PHE A 281 -14.44 3.43 -2.51
C PHE A 281 -13.72 4.08 -3.70
N ASP A 282 -14.47 4.67 -4.63
CA ASP A 282 -13.92 5.39 -5.78
C ASP A 282 -14.38 6.85 -5.74
N LEU A 283 -13.42 7.76 -5.61
CA LEU A 283 -13.64 9.21 -5.57
C LEU A 283 -14.18 9.75 -6.90
N ASN A 284 -14.02 9.01 -7.99
CA ASN A 284 -14.55 9.40 -9.30
C ASN A 284 -16.07 9.16 -9.44
N SER A 285 -16.68 8.37 -8.54
CA SER A 285 -18.10 8.01 -8.62
C SER A 285 -19.04 9.15 -8.19
#